data_AF-A0A424SFE8-F1
#
_entry.id   AF-A0A424SFE8-F1
#
_cell.length_a   1.000
_cell.length_b   1.000
_cell.length_c   1.000
_cell.angle_alpha   90.00
_cell.angle_beta   90.00
_cell.angle_gamma   90.00
#
_symmetry.space_group_name_H-M   'P 1'
#
loop_
_entity.id
_entity.type
_entity.pdbx_description
1 polymer ?
#
loop_
_entity_poly.entity_id
_entity_poly.type
_entity_poly.pdbx_seq_one_letter_code
_entity_poly.pdbx_strand_id
1 'polypeptide(L)'
;MNNLPQFELDVSIAKFKVIKNGNSNRKFIWLHGDEQTAKMALEYHIKRYPGTAYLIENDSREINIKNGIIDPNRIFSKAGAKKNLNKYNPYWSRNKKKTVLDSISSARTILFKELFSEQESIVISLHNNYKGYNIRSEINNSDEISIKKNQNPRDFFLCTNENDYNILAKSPFNAVLQKSTPTTDDGSLSWAALSKKTRYINIETRLGWLSVQKKMLKYLEENIP
;
A
#
# COMPACT_ATOMS: atom_id res chain seq x y z
N MET A 1 -8.63 -26.99 8.99
CA MET A 1 -7.89 -25.80 8.52
C MET A 1 -7.35 -25.11 9.76
N ASN A 2 -6.03 -24.99 9.92
CA ASN A 2 -5.48 -24.32 11.10
C ASN A 2 -5.79 -22.82 11.02
N ASN A 3 -6.41 -22.28 12.06
CA ASN A 3 -6.61 -20.83 12.17
C ASN A 3 -5.25 -20.17 12.34
N LEU A 4 -4.88 -19.31 11.38
CA LEU A 4 -3.64 -18.53 11.48
C LEU A 4 -3.71 -17.58 12.68
N PRO A 5 -2.58 -17.34 13.37
CA PRO A 5 -2.48 -16.32 14.41
C PRO A 5 -2.98 -14.96 13.91
N GLN A 6 -3.86 -14.36 14.70
CA GLN A 6 -4.49 -13.08 14.42
C GLN A 6 -4.38 -12.19 15.65
N PHE A 7 -4.03 -10.92 15.44
CA PHE A 7 -4.01 -9.90 16.49
C PHE A 7 -4.46 -8.54 15.93
N GLU A 8 -4.83 -7.64 16.82
CA GLU A 8 -5.19 -6.26 16.49
C GLU A 8 -3.97 -5.35 16.68
N LEU A 9 -3.76 -4.44 15.73
CA LEU A 9 -2.84 -3.31 15.86
C LEU A 9 -3.65 -2.02 15.85
N ASP A 10 -3.77 -1.38 17.01
CA ASP A 10 -4.37 -0.05 17.15
C ASP A 10 -3.26 1.02 17.07
N VAL A 11 -3.34 1.89 16.05
CA VAL A 11 -2.41 3.01 15.86
C VAL A 11 -3.05 4.36 16.21
N SER A 12 -4.09 4.36 17.06
CA SER A 12 -4.90 5.48 17.56
C SER A 12 -5.81 6.17 16.55
N ILE A 13 -5.42 6.24 15.28
CA ILE A 13 -6.24 6.82 14.20
C ILE A 13 -6.97 5.75 13.39
N ALA A 14 -6.50 4.50 13.45
CA ALA A 14 -7.01 3.36 12.71
C ALA A 14 -6.64 2.08 13.46
N LYS A 15 -7.42 1.03 13.23
CA LYS A 15 -7.14 -0.33 13.67
C LYS A 15 -6.80 -1.19 12.47
N PHE A 16 -5.93 -2.16 12.68
CA PHE A 16 -5.57 -3.16 11.69
C PHE A 16 -5.75 -4.55 12.27
N LYS A 17 -6.43 -5.40 11.51
CA LYS A 17 -6.36 -6.84 11.70
C LYS A 17 -5.03 -7.33 11.13
N VAL A 18 -4.23 -7.97 11.96
CA VAL A 18 -2.94 -8.54 11.57
C VAL A 18 -3.02 -10.06 11.50
N ILE A 19 -2.62 -10.64 10.37
CA ILE A 19 -2.61 -12.08 10.13
C ILE A 19 -1.18 -12.52 9.86
N LYS A 20 -0.64 -13.45 10.64
CA LYS A 20 0.73 -13.96 10.46
C LYS A 20 0.70 -15.42 10.02
N ASN A 21 1.50 -15.76 9.01
CA ASN A 21 1.74 -17.11 8.57
C ASN A 21 3.25 -17.36 8.49
N GLY A 22 3.77 -18.29 9.29
CA GLY A 22 5.20 -18.63 9.30
C GLY A 22 6.12 -17.46 9.66
N ASN A 23 7.40 -17.61 9.30
CA ASN A 23 8.42 -16.58 9.41
C ASN A 23 8.81 -16.09 8.02
N SER A 24 8.69 -14.78 7.78
CA SER A 24 8.98 -14.17 6.48
C SER A 24 9.18 -12.67 6.64
N ASN A 25 10.08 -12.12 5.82
CA ASN A 25 10.32 -10.68 5.67
C ASN A 25 9.24 -9.98 4.82
N ARG A 26 8.27 -10.72 4.28
CA ARG A 26 7.15 -10.18 3.49
C ARG A 26 6.08 -9.57 4.40
N LYS A 27 5.90 -8.26 4.28
CA LYS A 27 4.85 -7.50 4.95
C LYS A 27 3.82 -7.05 3.93
N PHE A 28 2.60 -7.53 4.04
CA PHE A 28 1.51 -7.16 3.15
C PHE A 28 0.62 -6.12 3.81
N ILE A 29 0.11 -5.15 3.05
CA ILE A 29 -0.80 -4.14 3.59
C ILE A 29 -1.96 -3.82 2.65
N TRP A 30 -3.15 -3.68 3.24
CA TRP A 30 -4.37 -3.24 2.59
C TRP A 30 -4.94 -2.03 3.33
N LEU A 31 -4.98 -0.86 2.67
CA LEU A 31 -5.21 0.45 3.29
C LEU A 31 -6.59 1.06 3.03
N HIS A 32 -7.28 0.69 1.94
CA HIS A 32 -8.57 1.29 1.60
C HIS A 32 -9.69 0.26 1.77
N GLY A 33 -10.64 0.56 2.65
CA GLY A 33 -11.71 -0.34 3.05
C GLY A 33 -12.67 -0.74 1.93
N ASP A 34 -12.76 0.07 0.88
CA ASP A 34 -13.65 -0.16 -0.27
C ASP A 34 -13.02 -1.05 -1.35
N GLU A 35 -11.73 -1.35 -1.26
CA GLU A 35 -10.97 -2.15 -2.24
C GLU A 35 -11.05 -3.65 -1.91
N GLN A 36 -12.27 -4.20 -1.90
CA GLN A 36 -12.54 -5.56 -1.40
C GLN A 36 -11.89 -6.69 -2.21
N THR A 37 -11.59 -6.48 -3.49
CA THR A 37 -10.90 -7.51 -4.31
C THR A 37 -9.46 -7.72 -3.83
N ALA A 38 -8.77 -6.66 -3.43
CA ALA A 38 -7.45 -6.68 -2.83
C ALA A 38 -7.46 -7.40 -1.48
N LYS A 39 -8.44 -7.09 -0.63
CA LYS A 39 -8.66 -7.82 0.64
C LYS A 39 -8.80 -9.32 0.41
N MET A 40 -9.71 -9.73 -0.47
CA MET A 40 -9.95 -11.14 -0.78
C MET A 40 -8.73 -11.84 -1.37
N ALA A 41 -7.96 -11.15 -2.22
CA ALA A 41 -6.72 -11.68 -2.79
C ALA A 41 -5.65 -11.87 -1.70
N LEU A 42 -5.47 -10.89 -0.81
CA LEU A 42 -4.53 -10.94 0.29
C LEU A 42 -4.89 -12.04 1.30
N GLU A 43 -6.15 -12.14 1.73
CA GLU A 43 -6.61 -13.19 2.64
C GLU A 43 -6.44 -14.59 2.03
N TYR A 44 -6.63 -14.73 0.72
CA TYR A 44 -6.36 -15.98 0.01
C TYR A 44 -4.87 -16.32 0.02
N HIS A 45 -4.02 -15.33 -0.20
CA HIS A 45 -2.56 -15.48 -0.33
C HIS A 45 -1.90 -15.77 1.02
N ILE A 46 -2.19 -14.98 2.06
CA ILE A 46 -1.58 -15.13 3.39
C ILE A 46 -1.91 -16.48 4.05
N LYS A 47 -3.03 -17.12 3.68
CA LYS A 47 -3.37 -18.49 4.11
C LYS A 47 -2.49 -19.58 3.53
N ARG A 48 -1.75 -19.29 2.45
CA ARG A 48 -0.98 -20.28 1.67
C ARG A 48 0.51 -20.05 1.73
N TYR A 49 0.93 -18.80 1.87
CA TYR A 49 2.34 -18.41 1.81
C TYR A 49 2.76 -17.67 3.08
N PRO A 50 4.03 -17.81 3.52
CA PRO A 50 4.55 -17.10 4.67
C PRO A 50 4.53 -15.59 4.51
N GLY A 51 4.19 -14.87 5.58
CA GLY A 51 4.12 -13.41 5.58
C GLY A 51 3.38 -12.86 6.78
N THR A 52 3.34 -11.53 6.88
CA THR A 52 2.48 -10.81 7.83
C THR A 52 1.59 -9.84 7.06
N ALA A 53 0.27 -9.97 7.17
CA ALA A 53 -0.69 -9.11 6.48
C ALA A 53 -1.37 -8.15 7.47
N TYR A 54 -1.36 -6.85 7.13
CA TYR A 54 -2.02 -5.78 7.87
C TYR A 54 -3.25 -5.32 7.06
N LEU A 55 -4.44 -5.62 7.57
CA LEU A 55 -5.70 -5.25 6.92
C LEU A 55 -6.38 -4.17 7.75
N ILE A 56 -6.55 -2.97 7.19
CA ILE A 56 -7.23 -1.90 7.89
C ILE A 56 -8.68 -2.30 8.25
N GLU A 57 -9.12 -1.97 9.45
CA GLU A 57 -10.51 -2.17 9.86
C GLU A 57 -11.32 -0.94 9.48
N ASN A 58 -11.76 -0.92 8.22
CA ASN A 58 -12.60 0.12 7.65
C ASN A 58 -13.33 -0.43 6.42
N ASP A 59 -14.51 0.12 6.12
CA ASP A 59 -15.29 -0.26 4.93
C ASP A 59 -15.22 0.79 3.79
N SER A 60 -14.79 2.01 4.12
CA SER A 60 -14.69 3.13 3.17
C SER A 60 -13.26 3.34 2.68
N ARG A 61 -13.08 4.16 1.64
CA ARG A 61 -11.75 4.60 1.19
C ARG A 61 -11.03 5.41 2.27
N GLU A 62 -11.68 6.45 2.78
CA GLU A 62 -11.19 7.27 3.88
C GLU A 62 -11.56 6.67 5.25
N ILE A 63 -10.73 6.93 6.26
CA ILE A 63 -11.01 6.59 7.66
C ILE A 63 -11.60 7.78 8.41
N ASN A 64 -12.48 7.50 9.38
CA ASN A 64 -13.04 8.51 10.28
C ASN A 64 -12.03 8.89 11.36
N ILE A 65 -11.84 10.19 11.59
CA ILE A 65 -10.98 10.73 12.65
C ILE A 65 -11.62 11.95 13.32
N LYS A 66 -11.92 11.84 14.64
CA LYS A 66 -12.42 12.94 15.48
C LYS A 66 -13.56 13.78 14.85
N ASN A 67 -14.48 13.15 14.11
CA ASN A 67 -15.60 13.72 13.33
C ASN A 67 -15.33 14.20 11.88
N GLY A 68 -14.15 13.90 11.35
CA GLY A 68 -13.77 14.19 9.98
C GLY A 68 -13.21 12.95 9.31
N ILE A 69 -12.62 13.11 8.13
CA ILE A 69 -12.06 11.99 7.36
C ILE A 69 -10.65 12.29 6.88
N ILE A 70 -9.90 11.23 6.61
CA ILE A 70 -8.57 11.30 6.00
C ILE A 70 -8.34 10.06 5.12
N ASP A 71 -7.64 10.23 4.00
CA ASP A 71 -7.19 9.10 3.19
C ASP A 71 -5.99 8.43 3.90
N PRO A 72 -6.10 7.15 4.30
CA PRO A 72 -5.07 6.45 5.06
C PRO A 72 -3.77 6.24 4.26
N ASN A 73 -3.80 6.31 2.92
CA ASN A 73 -2.60 6.30 2.09
C ASN A 73 -2.06 7.71 1.81
N ARG A 74 -2.34 8.69 2.69
CA ARG A 74 -1.80 10.06 2.62
C ARG A 74 -1.12 10.50 3.92
N ILE A 75 -0.96 9.57 4.87
CA ILE A 75 -0.45 9.85 6.22
C ILE A 75 1.05 9.63 6.37
N PHE A 76 1.72 9.05 5.36
CA PHE A 76 3.10 8.56 5.48
C PHE A 76 4.17 9.64 5.34
N SER A 77 3.75 10.91 5.20
CA SER A 77 4.64 12.07 5.35
C SER A 77 3.94 13.22 6.10
N LYS A 78 4.72 14.13 6.68
CA LYS A 78 4.16 15.33 7.36
C LYS A 78 3.46 16.26 6.36
N ALA A 79 4.05 16.44 5.18
CA ALA A 79 3.51 17.31 4.14
C ALA A 79 2.22 16.73 3.55
N GLY A 80 2.22 15.45 3.19
CA GLY A 80 1.06 14.72 2.70
C GLY A 80 -0.09 14.71 3.70
N ALA A 81 0.19 14.37 4.96
CA ALA A 81 -0.83 14.36 6.02
C ALA A 81 -1.46 15.75 6.21
N LYS A 82 -0.66 16.81 6.24
CA LYS A 82 -1.15 18.19 6.35
C LYS A 82 -2.01 18.60 5.16
N LYS A 83 -1.56 18.28 3.93
CA LYS A 83 -2.31 18.58 2.70
C LYS A 83 -3.65 17.84 2.67
N ASN A 84 -3.65 16.55 3.00
CA ASN A 84 -4.85 15.72 3.02
C ASN A 84 -5.84 16.16 4.10
N LEU A 85 -5.35 16.44 5.30
CA LEU A 85 -6.20 16.93 6.40
C LEU A 85 -6.87 18.26 6.06
N ASN A 86 -6.15 19.17 5.41
CA ASN A 86 -6.71 20.44 4.95
C ASN A 86 -7.74 20.26 3.82
N LYS A 87 -7.52 19.32 2.91
CA LYS A 87 -8.46 19.00 1.82
C LYS A 87 -9.80 18.50 2.37
N TYR A 88 -9.77 17.52 3.26
CA TYR A 88 -10.99 16.88 3.76
C TYR A 88 -11.66 17.62 4.92
N ASN A 89 -10.90 18.40 5.69
CA ASN A 89 -11.39 19.07 6.89
C ASN A 89 -11.11 20.58 6.86
N PRO A 90 -11.58 21.31 5.81
CA PRO A 90 -11.20 22.70 5.60
C PRO A 90 -11.61 23.62 6.76
N TYR A 91 -12.80 23.39 7.33
CA TYR A 91 -13.41 24.20 8.38
C TYR A 91 -12.91 23.92 9.80
N TRP A 92 -12.01 22.95 9.99
CA TRP A 92 -11.46 22.70 11.32
C TRP A 92 -10.53 23.82 11.79
N SER A 93 -10.61 24.14 13.08
CA SER A 93 -9.69 25.09 13.71
C SER A 93 -8.24 24.63 13.61
N ARG A 94 -7.30 25.59 13.65
CA ARG A 94 -5.86 25.29 13.61
C ARG A 94 -5.43 24.35 14.74
N ASN A 95 -5.97 24.57 15.95
CA ASN A 95 -5.66 23.73 17.12
C ASN A 95 -6.13 22.30 16.92
N LYS A 96 -7.36 22.10 16.41
CA LYS A 96 -7.88 20.77 16.10
C LYS A 96 -7.03 20.05 15.06
N LYS A 97 -6.67 20.74 13.96
CA LYS A 97 -5.79 20.19 12.93
C LYS A 97 -4.42 19.80 13.49
N LYS A 98 -3.83 20.62 14.35
CA LYS A 98 -2.55 20.32 15.01
C LYS A 98 -2.65 19.03 15.84
N THR A 99 -3.62 18.92 16.74
CA THR A 99 -3.83 17.73 17.57
C THR A 99 -3.99 16.47 16.73
N VAL A 100 -4.76 16.53 15.63
CA VAL A 100 -4.94 15.39 14.73
C VAL A 100 -3.67 15.03 13.98
N LEU A 101 -2.89 16.02 13.51
CA LEU A 101 -1.59 15.78 12.88
C LEU A 101 -0.59 15.14 13.84
N ASP A 102 -0.64 15.48 15.13
CA ASP A 102 0.21 14.85 16.15
C ASP A 102 -0.17 13.37 16.32
N SER A 103 -1.47 13.04 16.40
CA SER A 103 -1.94 11.64 16.40
C SER A 103 -1.53 10.87 15.15
N ILE A 104 -1.64 11.50 13.97
CA ILE A 104 -1.19 10.90 12.70
C ILE A 104 0.32 10.66 12.71
N SER A 105 1.10 11.58 13.29
CA SER A 105 2.54 11.41 13.41
C SER A 105 2.91 10.22 14.29
N SER A 106 2.23 10.05 15.43
CA SER A 106 2.41 8.88 16.30
C SER A 106 2.02 7.58 15.58
N ALA A 107 0.88 7.57 14.89
CA ALA A 107 0.42 6.42 14.12
C ALA A 107 1.45 6.01 13.05
N ARG A 108 1.98 7.00 12.30
CA ARG A 108 3.00 6.77 11.27
C ARG A 108 4.27 6.17 11.87
N THR A 109 4.71 6.59 13.05
CA THR A 109 5.87 5.99 13.73
C THR A 109 5.65 4.52 14.03
N ILE A 110 4.46 4.15 14.51
CA ILE A 110 4.09 2.75 14.77
C ILE A 110 4.07 1.96 13.46
N LEU A 111 3.42 2.47 12.42
CA LEU A 111 3.36 1.80 11.11
C LEU A 111 4.73 1.61 10.48
N PHE A 112 5.65 2.58 10.61
CA PHE A 112 7.03 2.42 10.13
C PHE A 112 7.78 1.35 10.92
N LYS A 113 7.56 1.26 12.23
CA LYS A 113 8.11 0.16 13.03
C LYS A 113 7.55 -1.18 12.58
N GLU A 114 6.27 -1.29 12.27
CA GLU A 114 5.66 -2.57 11.85
C GLU A 114 6.09 -2.98 10.45
N LEU A 115 6.09 -2.04 9.50
CA LEU A 115 6.29 -2.34 8.08
C LEU A 115 7.78 -2.33 7.67
N PHE A 116 8.61 -1.52 8.32
CA PHE A 116 10.01 -1.28 7.91
C PHE A 116 11.04 -1.76 8.95
N SER A 117 10.64 -2.50 9.99
CA SER A 117 11.53 -2.88 11.11
C SER A 117 12.62 -3.87 10.77
N GLU A 118 12.40 -4.73 9.78
CA GLU A 118 13.35 -5.76 9.42
C GLU A 118 14.26 -5.25 8.30
N GLN A 119 15.57 -5.33 8.52
CA GLN A 119 16.56 -5.20 7.47
C GLN A 119 16.17 -6.22 6.39
N GLU A 120 15.97 -5.77 5.15
CA GLU A 120 15.50 -6.58 4.02
C GLU A 120 13.99 -6.92 3.98
N SER A 121 13.16 -6.28 4.80
CA SER A 121 11.70 -6.35 4.62
C SER A 121 11.28 -5.90 3.22
N ILE A 122 10.32 -6.64 2.66
CA ILE A 122 9.60 -6.24 1.44
C ILE A 122 8.16 -5.92 1.81
N VAL A 123 7.77 -4.66 1.56
CA VAL A 123 6.41 -4.18 1.80
C VAL A 123 5.60 -4.30 0.52
N ILE A 124 4.54 -5.08 0.56
CA ILE A 124 3.68 -5.36 -0.59
C ILE A 124 2.30 -4.78 -0.31
N SER A 125 1.93 -3.67 -0.96
CA SER A 125 0.58 -3.14 -0.87
C SER A 125 -0.30 -3.70 -1.98
N LEU A 126 -1.56 -3.97 -1.64
CA LEU A 126 -2.56 -4.38 -2.62
C LEU A 126 -3.64 -3.33 -2.69
N HIS A 127 -3.93 -2.89 -3.91
CA HIS A 127 -4.96 -1.92 -4.18
C HIS A 127 -5.92 -2.40 -5.26
N ASN A 128 -7.11 -1.81 -5.26
CA ASN A 128 -7.98 -1.86 -6.42
C ASN A 128 -8.27 -0.46 -6.93
N ASN A 129 -8.02 -0.26 -8.22
CA ASN A 129 -8.33 1.02 -8.85
C ASN A 129 -9.77 1.07 -9.37
N TYR A 130 -10.25 2.30 -9.55
CA TYR A 130 -11.52 2.65 -10.19
C TYR A 130 -11.31 3.20 -11.61
N LYS A 131 -12.39 3.54 -12.32
CA LYS A 131 -12.32 4.05 -13.70
C LYS A 131 -11.52 5.38 -13.72
N GLY A 132 -10.40 5.40 -14.43
CA GLY A 132 -9.55 6.58 -14.61
C GLY A 132 -8.10 6.31 -14.25
N TYR A 133 -7.85 5.70 -13.10
CA TYR A 133 -6.49 5.37 -12.66
C TYR A 133 -5.97 4.09 -13.32
N ASN A 134 -4.77 4.17 -13.90
CA ASN A 134 -4.08 3.08 -14.59
C ASN A 134 -2.58 3.43 -14.73
N ILE A 135 -1.76 2.48 -15.20
CA ILE A 135 -0.31 2.66 -15.33
C ILE A 135 0.12 3.94 -16.08
N ARG A 136 -0.68 4.43 -17.03
CA ARG A 136 -0.35 5.66 -17.78
C ARG A 136 -0.31 6.89 -16.88
N SER A 137 -1.07 6.89 -15.78
CA SER A 137 -1.03 7.94 -14.77
C SER A 137 0.31 8.00 -14.03
N GLU A 138 1.07 6.91 -14.02
CA GLU A 138 2.33 6.79 -13.27
C GLU A 138 3.57 7.06 -14.11
N ILE A 139 3.47 7.14 -15.44
CA ILE A 139 4.62 7.28 -16.35
C ILE A 139 5.50 8.48 -15.96
N ASN A 140 4.92 9.63 -15.64
CA ASN A 140 5.67 10.84 -15.32
C ASN A 140 6.35 10.80 -13.94
N ASN A 141 5.89 9.91 -13.06
CA ASN A 141 6.47 9.70 -11.73
C ASN A 141 7.38 8.47 -11.69
N SER A 142 7.65 7.86 -12.84
CA SER A 142 8.41 6.61 -12.95
C SER A 142 9.70 6.82 -13.73
N ASP A 143 10.76 6.17 -13.26
CA ASP A 143 12.07 6.16 -13.90
C ASP A 143 12.13 5.18 -15.08
N GLU A 144 11.41 4.06 -14.97
CA GLU A 144 11.36 3.03 -16.01
C GLU A 144 9.94 2.44 -16.11
N ILE A 145 9.57 2.03 -17.32
CA ILE A 145 8.24 1.50 -17.64
C ILE A 145 8.33 0.22 -18.48
N SER A 146 7.44 -0.73 -18.19
CA SER A 146 7.24 -1.95 -18.98
C SER A 146 5.74 -2.15 -19.20
N ILE A 147 5.25 -1.73 -20.36
CA ILE A 147 3.83 -1.84 -20.74
C ILE A 147 3.67 -2.97 -21.76
N LYS A 148 2.79 -3.93 -21.46
CA LYS A 148 2.56 -5.10 -22.32
C LYS A 148 1.40 -4.84 -23.27
N LYS A 149 1.60 -5.16 -24.55
CA LYS A 149 0.63 -4.91 -25.63
C LYS A 149 -0.77 -5.49 -25.35
N ASN A 150 -0.85 -6.66 -24.72
CA ASN A 150 -2.09 -7.39 -24.50
C ASN A 150 -2.55 -7.39 -23.03
N GLN A 151 -1.98 -6.52 -22.18
CA GLN A 151 -2.40 -6.38 -20.78
C GLN A 151 -3.32 -5.17 -20.60
N ASN A 152 -4.26 -5.32 -19.67
CA ASN A 152 -5.09 -4.21 -19.24
C ASN A 152 -4.22 -3.17 -18.50
N PRO A 153 -4.20 -1.89 -18.91
CA PRO A 153 -3.38 -0.86 -18.25
C PRO A 153 -3.69 -0.65 -16.76
N ARG A 154 -4.85 -1.13 -16.29
CA ARG A 154 -5.27 -1.05 -14.89
C ARG A 154 -4.63 -2.12 -14.00
N ASP A 155 -4.04 -3.14 -14.60
CA ASP A 155 -3.42 -4.25 -13.89
C ASP A 155 -1.89 -4.09 -14.03
N PHE A 156 -1.24 -3.60 -12.97
CA PHE A 156 0.18 -3.26 -13.01
C PHE A 156 0.86 -3.32 -11.65
N PHE A 157 2.17 -3.49 -11.67
CA PHE A 157 3.04 -3.31 -10.52
C PHE A 157 3.66 -1.91 -10.52
N LEU A 158 3.82 -1.32 -9.34
CA LEU A 158 4.75 -0.22 -9.10
C LEU A 158 5.75 -0.71 -8.06
N CYS A 159 7.05 -0.53 -8.29
CA CYS A 159 8.05 -0.91 -7.30
C CYS A 159 9.14 0.15 -7.12
N THR A 160 9.82 0.13 -5.97
CA THR A 160 10.87 1.12 -5.64
C THR A 160 12.29 0.59 -5.83
N ASN A 161 12.45 -0.73 -6.04
CA ASN A 161 13.73 -1.38 -6.17
C ASN A 161 13.98 -1.82 -7.63
N GLU A 162 15.18 -1.55 -8.13
CA GLU A 162 15.56 -1.82 -9.52
C GLU A 162 15.69 -3.32 -9.82
N ASN A 163 16.18 -4.13 -8.88
CA ASN A 163 16.26 -5.58 -9.06
C ASN A 163 14.86 -6.20 -9.14
N ASP A 164 13.95 -5.76 -8.27
CA ASP A 164 12.54 -6.18 -8.32
C ASP A 164 11.90 -5.76 -9.64
N TYR A 165 12.12 -4.53 -10.09
CA TYR A 165 11.65 -4.06 -11.39
C TYR A 165 12.17 -4.92 -12.54
N ASN A 166 13.46 -5.26 -12.57
CA ASN A 166 14.04 -6.07 -13.63
C ASN A 166 13.40 -7.46 -13.76
N ILE A 167 12.89 -8.01 -12.64
CA ILE A 167 12.11 -9.25 -12.62
C ILE A 167 10.69 -8.97 -13.13
N LEU A 168 10.01 -7.98 -12.55
CA LEU A 168 8.61 -7.63 -12.89
C LEU A 168 8.45 -7.18 -14.35
N ALA A 169 9.43 -6.48 -14.90
CA ALA A 169 9.46 -6.02 -16.27
C ALA A 169 9.55 -7.18 -17.27
N LYS A 170 10.02 -8.36 -16.86
CA LYS A 170 10.04 -9.60 -17.67
C LYS A 170 8.77 -10.45 -17.47
N SER A 171 7.95 -10.12 -16.47
CA SER A 171 6.67 -10.77 -16.20
C SER A 171 5.66 -10.55 -17.35
N PRO A 172 4.55 -11.30 -17.38
CA PRO A 172 3.47 -11.01 -18.33
C PRO A 172 2.64 -9.77 -17.96
N PHE A 173 2.93 -9.08 -16.85
CA PHE A 173 2.17 -7.93 -16.35
C PHE A 173 2.86 -6.60 -16.68
N ASN A 174 2.09 -5.52 -16.57
CA ASN A 174 2.65 -4.18 -16.65
C ASN A 174 3.44 -3.84 -15.38
N ALA A 175 4.51 -3.05 -15.50
CA ALA A 175 5.31 -2.62 -14.35
C ALA A 175 5.89 -1.22 -14.54
N VAL A 176 6.06 -0.49 -13.45
CA VAL A 176 6.81 0.77 -13.40
C VAL A 176 7.79 0.79 -12.22
N LEU A 177 8.92 1.46 -12.41
CA LEU A 177 9.93 1.71 -11.39
C LEU A 177 9.83 3.14 -10.87
N GLN A 178 9.73 3.28 -9.56
CA GLN A 178 9.70 4.54 -8.83
C GLN A 178 10.94 4.61 -7.90
N LYS A 179 12.11 5.01 -8.43
CA LYS A 179 13.39 5.08 -7.71
C LYS A 179 13.89 6.50 -7.43
N SER A 180 13.36 7.51 -8.13
CA SER A 180 13.72 8.92 -7.92
C SER A 180 12.80 9.64 -6.95
N THR A 181 13.34 10.60 -6.20
CA THR A 181 12.58 11.46 -5.29
C THR A 181 11.50 12.23 -6.07
N PRO A 182 10.23 12.26 -5.61
CA PRO A 182 9.18 12.96 -6.32
C PRO A 182 9.35 14.46 -6.21
N THR A 183 8.88 15.19 -7.22
CA THR A 183 8.76 16.67 -7.14
C THR A 183 7.70 17.10 -6.11
N THR A 184 6.70 16.26 -5.88
CA THR A 184 5.60 16.51 -4.93
C THR A 184 5.39 15.31 -4.03
N ASP A 185 5.54 15.51 -2.72
CA ASP A 185 5.20 14.52 -1.69
C ASP A 185 3.68 14.52 -1.44
N ASP A 186 3.03 13.43 -1.84
CA ASP A 186 1.58 13.23 -1.68
C ASP A 186 1.20 12.44 -0.41
N GLY A 187 2.19 12.01 0.39
CA GLY A 187 1.99 11.23 1.61
C GLY A 187 1.73 9.74 1.44
N SER A 188 1.94 9.17 0.25
CA SER A 188 1.76 7.74 -0.01
C SER A 188 2.79 6.85 0.70
N LEU A 189 2.40 5.60 0.91
CA LEU A 189 3.30 4.57 1.42
C LEU A 189 4.47 4.30 0.44
N SER A 190 4.24 4.38 -0.88
CA SER A 190 5.29 4.15 -1.89
C SER A 190 6.44 5.17 -1.75
N TRP A 191 6.12 6.45 -1.57
CA TRP A 191 7.13 7.49 -1.37
C TRP A 191 7.83 7.38 -0.02
N ALA A 192 7.10 7.01 1.03
CA ALA A 192 7.71 6.76 2.32
C ALA A 192 8.67 5.56 2.30
N ALA A 193 8.29 4.47 1.62
CA ALA A 193 9.16 3.30 1.45
C ALA A 193 10.43 3.66 0.65
N LEU A 194 10.29 4.43 -0.44
CA LEU A 194 11.44 4.94 -1.20
C LEU A 194 12.37 5.77 -0.31
N SER A 195 11.83 6.75 0.43
CA SER A 195 12.60 7.61 1.33
C SER A 195 13.31 6.84 2.45
N LYS A 196 12.70 5.76 2.93
CA LYS A 196 13.25 4.88 3.96
C LYS A 196 14.14 3.76 3.42
N LYS A 197 14.34 3.70 2.10
CA LYS A 197 15.11 2.65 1.41
C LYS A 197 14.58 1.23 1.68
N THR A 198 13.27 1.11 1.83
CA THR A 198 12.58 -0.18 2.00
C THR A 198 12.12 -0.68 0.63
N ARG A 199 12.33 -1.97 0.33
CA ARG A 199 11.80 -2.61 -0.88
C ARG A 199 10.28 -2.55 -0.82
N TYR A 200 9.67 -2.00 -1.86
CA TYR A 200 8.24 -1.84 -1.92
C TYR A 200 7.70 -2.25 -3.29
N ILE A 201 6.59 -2.98 -3.27
CA ILE A 201 5.84 -3.38 -4.45
C ILE A 201 4.36 -3.08 -4.20
N ASN A 202 3.75 -2.27 -5.05
CA ASN A 202 2.32 -2.08 -5.11
C ASN A 202 1.71 -2.95 -6.22
N ILE A 203 0.59 -3.59 -5.93
CA ILE A 203 -0.23 -4.34 -6.91
C ILE A 203 -1.53 -3.59 -7.14
N GLU A 204 -1.68 -3.02 -8.32
CA GLU A 204 -2.90 -2.37 -8.78
C GLU A 204 -3.67 -3.31 -9.69
N THR A 205 -4.96 -3.47 -9.42
CA THR A 205 -5.87 -4.20 -10.33
C THR A 205 -7.24 -3.56 -10.36
N ARG A 206 -8.03 -3.82 -11.41
CA ARG A 206 -9.43 -3.36 -11.45
C ARG A 206 -10.26 -4.04 -10.33
N LEU A 207 -11.10 -3.25 -9.64
CA LEU A 207 -12.10 -3.80 -8.70
C LEU A 207 -12.97 -4.88 -9.39
N GLY A 208 -13.10 -6.03 -8.75
CA GLY A 208 -13.77 -7.24 -9.25
C GLY A 208 -12.86 -8.25 -9.95
N TRP A 209 -11.59 -7.93 -10.22
CA TRP A 209 -10.66 -8.78 -10.98
C TRP A 209 -9.80 -9.68 -10.09
N LEU A 210 -10.47 -10.44 -9.21
CA LEU A 210 -9.82 -11.27 -8.19
C LEU A 210 -8.83 -12.30 -8.77
N SER A 211 -9.16 -12.91 -9.90
CA SER A 211 -8.31 -13.91 -10.54
C SER A 211 -6.99 -13.32 -11.04
N VAL A 212 -7.00 -12.07 -11.52
CA VAL A 212 -5.78 -11.37 -11.97
C VAL A 212 -4.92 -10.98 -10.79
N GLN A 213 -5.50 -10.39 -9.73
CA GLN A 213 -4.72 -10.01 -8.56
C GLN A 213 -4.08 -11.22 -7.86
N LYS A 214 -4.77 -12.37 -7.82
CA LYS A 214 -4.18 -13.63 -7.34
C LYS A 214 -3.03 -14.13 -8.21
N LYS A 215 -3.12 -14.00 -9.54
CA LYS A 215 -2.01 -14.36 -10.46
C LYS A 215 -0.79 -13.45 -10.26
N MET A 216 -1.02 -12.16 -10.06
CA MET A 216 0.05 -11.20 -9.76
C MET A 216 0.74 -11.51 -8.43
N LEU A 217 -0.02 -11.77 -7.36
CA LEU A 217 0.55 -12.21 -6.07
C LEU A 217 1.34 -13.51 -6.19
N LYS A 218 0.80 -14.50 -6.92
CA LYS A 218 1.50 -15.76 -7.16
C LYS A 218 2.83 -15.52 -7.89
N TYR A 219 2.86 -14.64 -8.88
CA TYR A 219 4.10 -14.29 -9.58
C TYR A 219 5.14 -13.66 -8.63
N LEU A 220 4.73 -12.74 -7.75
CA LEU A 220 5.64 -12.15 -6.75
C LEU A 220 6.23 -13.21 -5.81
N GLU A 221 5.41 -14.16 -5.40
CA GLU A 221 5.85 -15.24 -4.51
C GLU A 221 6.87 -16.16 -5.17
N GLU A 222 6.66 -16.48 -6.45
CA GLU A 222 7.51 -17.42 -7.18
C GLU A 222 8.81 -16.79 -7.71
N ASN A 223 8.87 -15.46 -7.88
CA ASN A 223 9.96 -14.82 -8.64
C ASN A 223 10.69 -13.71 -7.89
N ILE A 224 10.07 -13.03 -6.92
CA ILE A 224 10.76 -12.01 -6.14
C ILE A 224 11.47 -12.71 -4.98
N PRO A 225 12.75 -12.45 -4.72
CA PRO A 225 13.44 -13.00 -3.55
C PRO A 225 12.97 -12.32 -2.25
#